data_AF-A0A0G0DPL7-F1
#
_entry.id   AF-A0A0G0DPL7-F1
#
_cell.length_a   1.000
_cell.length_b   1.000
_cell.length_c   1.000
_cell.angle_alpha   90.00
_cell.angle_beta   90.00
_cell.angle_gamma   90.00
#
_symmetry.space_group_name_H-M   'P 1'
#
loop_
_entity.id
_entity.type
_entity.pdbx_description
1 polymer ?
#
loop_
_entity_poly.entity_id
_entity_poly.type
_entity_poly.pdbx_seq_one_letter_code
_entity_poly.pdbx_strand_id
1 'polypeptide(L)' 'NRILCRFNYRYFLDGLSNLGGNEAVLKINNNATPALLQNRQNEKYLYLIMPIKQ' A
#
# COMPACT_ATOMS: atom_id res chain seq x y z
N ASN A 1 -1.10 -6.27 -18.96
CA ASN A 1 -0.55 -7.13 -17.89
C ASN A 1 -1.38 -7.03 -16.64
N ARG A 2 -1.76 -8.17 -16.05
CA ARG A 2 -2.50 -8.26 -14.77
C ARG A 2 -1.50 -8.62 -13.67
N ILE A 3 -1.50 -7.87 -12.57
CA ILE A 3 -0.67 -8.16 -11.39
C ILE A 3 -1.60 -8.68 -10.29
N LEU A 4 -1.21 -9.79 -9.64
CA LEU A 4 -1.91 -10.37 -8.50
C LEU A 4 -0.98 -10.36 -7.28
N CYS A 5 -1.39 -9.63 -6.24
CA CYS A 5 -0.64 -9.50 -4.98
C CYS A 5 -1.55 -9.84 -3.80
N ARG A 6 -1.00 -10.50 -2.78
CA ARG A 6 -1.68 -10.72 -1.49
C ARG A 6 -0.99 -9.86 -0.44
N PHE A 7 -1.77 -9.15 0.35
CA PHE A 7 -1.26 -8.35 1.48
C PHE A 7 -1.87 -8.86 2.78
N ASN A 8 -1.14 -8.68 3.88
CA ASN A 8 -1.71 -8.88 5.20
C ASN A 8 -2.73 -7.76 5.46
N TYR A 9 -4.00 -8.12 5.68
CA TYR A 9 -5.08 -7.15 5.87
C TYR A 9 -4.82 -6.21 7.05
N ARG A 10 -4.16 -6.69 8.12
CA ARG A 10 -3.90 -5.89 9.32
C ARG A 10 -2.93 -4.76 9.00
N TYR A 11 -1.83 -5.03 8.29
CA TYR A 11 -0.88 -3.99 7.89
C TYR A 11 -1.48 -3.05 6.84
N PHE A 12 -2.36 -3.56 5.98
CA PHE A 12 -3.04 -2.72 5.01
C PHE A 12 -3.99 -1.72 5.68
N LEU A 13 -4.79 -2.17 6.64
CA LEU A 13 -5.69 -1.32 7.42
C LEU A 13 -4.94 -0.36 8.35
N ASP A 14 -3.86 -0.82 8.99
CA ASP A 14 -2.99 0.03 9.80
C ASP A 14 -2.42 1.17 8.95
N GLY A 15 -1.88 0.87 7.76
CA GLY A 15 -1.43 1.89 6.82
C GLY A 15 -2.52 2.89 6.43
N LEU A 16 -3.73 2.41 6.10
CA LEU A 16 -4.86 3.29 5.78
C LEU A 16 -5.30 4.16 6.96
N SER A 17 -5.31 3.63 8.19
CA SER A 17 -5.73 4.39 9.38
C SER A 17 -4.78 5.53 9.75
N ASN A 18 -3.51 5.42 9.35
CA ASN A 18 -2.50 6.45 9.55
C ASN A 18 -2.43 7.44 8.38
N LEU A 19 -3.09 7.15 7.25
CA LEU A 19 -3.29 8.13 6.19
C LEU A 19 -4.38 9.13 6.60
N GLY A 20 -4.07 10.42 6.56
CA GLY A 20 -5.11 11.44 6.60
C GLY A 20 -5.93 11.45 5.31
N GLY A 21 -7.04 12.19 5.29
CA GLY A 21 -7.85 12.44 4.10
C GLY A 21 -8.75 11.29 3.65
N ASN A 22 -9.40 11.46 2.50
CA ASN A 22 -10.44 10.53 2.00
C ASN A 22 -9.97 9.67 0.83
N GLU A 23 -8.78 9.92 0.29
CA GLU A 23 -8.24 9.22 -0.88
C GLU A 23 -6.81 8.74 -0.62
N ALA A 24 -6.60 7.45 -0.86
CA ALA A 24 -5.29 6.81 -0.79
C ALA A 24 -4.85 6.32 -2.18
N VAL A 25 -3.54 6.32 -2.42
CA VAL A 25 -2.91 5.79 -3.62
C VAL A 25 -2.04 4.60 -3.23
N LEU A 26 -2.29 3.46 -3.87
CA LEU A 26 -1.48 2.25 -3.75
C LEU A 26 -0.63 2.07 -5.01
N LYS A 27 0.70 2.19 -4.88
CA LYS A 27 1.66 1.99 -5.98
C LYS A 27 2.26 0.59 -5.88
N ILE A 28 2.11 -0.21 -6.95
CA ILE A 28 2.59 -1.60 -7.04
C ILE A 28 3.41 -1.76 -8.31
N ASN A 29 4.66 -2.21 -8.17
CA ASN A 29 5.52 -2.52 -9.31
C ASN A 29 5.36 -3.97 -9.79
N ASN A 30 5.45 -4.92 -8.86
CA ASN A 30 5.22 -6.35 -9.10
C ASN A 30 4.78 -7.03 -7.79
N ASN A 31 4.63 -8.37 -7.81
CA ASN A 31 4.16 -9.17 -6.69
C ASN A 31 5.25 -9.63 -5.70
N ALA A 32 6.50 -9.23 -5.92
CA ALA A 32 7.65 -9.60 -5.09
C ALA A 32 8.29 -8.39 -4.37
N THR A 33 8.02 -7.17 -4.82
CA THR A 33 8.54 -5.92 -4.23
C THR A 33 7.53 -5.27 -3.29
N PRO A 34 7.98 -4.47 -2.30
CA PRO A 34 7.07 -3.68 -1.47
C PRO A 34 6.11 -2.84 -2.32
N ALA A 35 4.87 -2.74 -1.86
CA ALA A 35 3.91 -1.74 -2.34
C ALA A 35 3.96 -0.51 -1.44
N LEU A 36 3.65 0.64 -2.02
CA LEU A 36 3.64 1.92 -1.32
C LEU A 36 2.21 2.45 -1.22
N LEU A 37 1.80 2.78 0.00
CA LEU A 37 0.51 3.36 0.32
C LEU A 37 0.74 4.80 0.82
N GLN A 38 0.07 5.76 0.20
CA GLN A 38 0.22 7.19 0.51
C GLN A 38 -1.10 7.96 0.33
N ASN A 39 -1.20 9.14 0.94
CA ASN A 39 -2.33 10.05 0.72
C ASN A 39 -2.20 10.70 -0.68
N ARG A 40 -3.32 10.86 -1.39
CA ARG A 40 -3.34 11.41 -2.76
C ARG A 40 -2.88 12.87 -2.86
N GLN A 41 -3.19 13.68 -1.86
CA GLN A 41 -2.94 15.12 -1.80
C GLN A 41 -1.67 15.48 -1.01
N ASN A 42 -1.13 14.56 -0.21
CA ASN A 42 0.03 14.79 0.65
C ASN A 42 0.95 13.56 0.71
N GLU A 43 2.07 13.61 -0.03
CA GLU A 43 3.04 12.52 -0.12
C GLU A 43 4.08 12.51 1.02
N LYS A 44 3.92 13.34 2.07
CA LYS A 44 4.88 13.41 3.19
C LYS A 44 4.91 12.16 4.06
N TYR A 45 3.85 11.36 4.04
CA TYR A 45 3.78 10.08 4.75
C TYR A 45 3.70 8.93 3.76
N LEU A 46 4.65 8.01 3.87
CA LEU A 46 4.75 6.83 3.02
C LEU A 46 4.69 5.58 3.91
N TYR A 47 3.69 4.73 3.64
CA TYR A 47 3.58 3.44 4.29
C TYR A 47 3.98 2.33 3.32
N LEU A 48 4.99 1.54 3.69
CA LEU A 48 5.44 0.41 2.90
C LEU A 48 4.79 -0.87 3.39
N ILE A 49 4.17 -1.63 2.47
CA ILE A 49 3.61 -2.94 2.77
C ILE A 49 4.21 -4.02 1.87
N MET A 50 4.74 -5.06 2.50
CA MET A 50 5.28 -6.20 1.76
C MET A 50 4.16 -7.15 1.31
N PRO A 51 4.19 -7.61 0.05
CA PRO A 51 3.33 -8.70 -0.37
C PRO A 51 3.73 -10.00 0.35
N ILE A 52 2.74 -10.83 0.67
CA ILE A 52 2.95 -12.14 1.26
C ILE A 52 3.44 -13.07 0.15
N LYS A 53 4.67 -13.60 0.30
CA LYS A 53 5.23 -14.59 -0.63
C LYS A 53 4.28 -15.78 -0.78
N GLN A 54 4.14 -16.26 -2.01
CA GLN A 54 3.61 -17.60 -2.28
C GLN A 54 4.73 -18.61 -2.11
#